data_AF-A0A0N8IN67-F1
#
_entry.id   AF-A0A0N8IN67-F1
#
_cell.length_a   1.000
_cell.length_b   1.000
_cell.length_c   1.000
_cell.angle_alpha   90.00
_cell.angle_beta   90.00
_cell.angle_gamma   90.00
#
_symmetry.space_group_name_H-M   'P 1'
#
loop_
_entity.id
_entity.type
_entity.pdbx_description
1 polymer ?
#
loop_
_entity_poly.entity_id
_entity_poly.type
_entity_poly.pdbx_seq_one_letter_code
_entity_poly.pdbx_strand_id
1 'polypeptide(L)'
;MQQHHTLEKVVQESSNSVYGLSAQMIQLEVIQGAVARLLERIDDIVHKGWDKDRGMAYLAIDEIRDTVRLIDMGFHPLFKEMSEEVKTLNINADELYETVIKGGLKGSIKAATNEENKKADAPTSTNETYSK
;
A
#
# COMPACT_ATOMS: atom_id res chain seq x y z
N MET A 1 17.94 6.22 -20.73
CA MET A 1 17.91 4.79 -20.34
C MET A 1 17.81 4.59 -18.82
N GLN A 2 18.60 5.28 -17.97
CA GLN A 2 18.53 5.09 -16.51
C GLN A 2 17.16 5.37 -15.87
N GLN A 3 16.49 6.48 -16.18
CA GLN A 3 15.18 6.80 -15.60
C GLN A 3 14.08 5.78 -15.90
N HIS A 4 14.09 5.19 -17.10
CA HIS A 4 13.11 4.17 -17.48
C HIS A 4 13.30 2.88 -16.69
N HIS A 5 14.56 2.47 -16.47
CA HIS A 5 14.86 1.26 -15.71
C HIS A 5 14.54 1.42 -14.22
N THR A 6 14.76 2.62 -13.65
CA THR A 6 14.34 2.95 -12.30
C THR A 6 12.82 2.94 -12.16
N LEU A 7 12.09 3.51 -13.13
CA LEU A 7 10.64 3.53 -13.11
C LEU A 7 10.04 2.12 -13.19
N GLU A 8 10.54 1.29 -14.11
CA GLU A 8 10.11 -0.10 -14.28
C GLU A 8 10.32 -0.91 -13.00
N LYS A 9 11.48 -0.73 -12.35
CA LYS A 9 11.78 -1.39 -11.08
C LYS A 9 10.79 -1.01 -9.98
N VAL A 10 10.54 0.29 -9.77
CA VAL A 10 9.63 0.78 -8.72
C VAL A 10 8.21 0.28 -8.96
N VAL A 11 7.73 0.30 -10.21
CA VAL A 11 6.41 -0.23 -10.57
C VAL A 11 6.32 -1.74 -10.30
N GLN A 12 7.36 -2.50 -10.66
CA GLN A 12 7.37 -3.95 -10.42
C GLN A 12 7.37 -4.27 -8.92
N GLU A 13 8.18 -3.57 -8.12
CA GLU A 13 8.24 -3.74 -6.67
C GLU A 13 6.89 -3.39 -6.01
N SER A 14 6.26 -2.30 -6.45
CA SER A 14 4.91 -1.95 -5.99
C SER A 14 3.88 -3.02 -6.35
N SER A 15 3.92 -3.55 -7.57
CA SER A 15 2.99 -4.62 -7.96
C SER A 15 3.16 -5.86 -7.08
N ASN A 16 4.41 -6.22 -6.78
CA ASN A 16 4.69 -7.36 -5.90
C ASN A 16 4.16 -7.14 -4.48
N SER A 17 4.34 -5.95 -3.91
CA SER A 17 3.77 -5.61 -2.59
C SER A 17 2.24 -5.62 -2.59
N VAL A 18 1.59 -5.17 -3.67
CA VAL A 18 0.11 -5.27 -3.76
C VAL A 18 -0.36 -6.72 -3.79
N TYR A 19 0.34 -7.61 -4.52
CA TYR A 19 0.04 -9.04 -4.50
C TYR A 19 0.28 -9.67 -3.12
N GLY A 20 1.37 -9.31 -2.44
CA GLY A 20 1.67 -9.75 -1.07
C GLY A 20 0.55 -9.36 -0.09
N LEU A 21 0.19 -8.08 -0.07
CA LEU A 21 -0.91 -7.55 0.73
C LEU A 21 -2.24 -8.25 0.43
N SER A 22 -2.54 -8.52 -0.84
CA SER A 22 -3.76 -9.23 -1.22
C SER A 22 -3.80 -10.64 -0.63
N ALA A 23 -2.67 -11.35 -0.61
CA ALA A 23 -2.59 -12.68 -0.01
C ALA A 23 -2.70 -12.60 1.52
N GLN A 24 -2.05 -11.62 2.14
CA GLN A 24 -2.10 -11.38 3.58
C GLN A 24 -3.51 -10.98 4.06
N MET A 25 -4.28 -10.24 3.25
CA MET A 25 -5.68 -9.93 3.55
C MET A 25 -6.55 -11.19 3.68
N ILE A 26 -6.32 -12.21 2.84
CA ILE A 26 -7.02 -13.50 2.96
C ILE A 26 -6.68 -14.19 4.29
N GLN A 27 -5.42 -14.11 4.74
CA GLN A 27 -5.02 -14.66 6.05
C GLN A 27 -5.69 -13.89 7.20
N LEU A 28 -5.91 -12.58 7.04
CA LEU A 28 -6.59 -11.76 8.05
C LEU A 28 -8.06 -12.17 8.22
N GLU A 29 -8.74 -12.61 7.15
CA GLU A 29 -10.09 -13.18 7.25
C GLU A 29 -10.13 -14.45 8.11
N VAL A 30 -9.07 -15.28 8.05
CA VAL A 30 -8.95 -16.47 8.91
C VAL A 30 -8.82 -16.07 10.38
N ILE A 31 -8.03 -15.04 10.68
CA ILE A 31 -7.89 -14.48 12.03
C ILE A 31 -9.24 -13.93 12.52
N GLN A 32 -9.95 -13.18 11.68
CA GLN A 32 -11.28 -12.66 12.01
C GLN A 32 -12.26 -13.80 12.32
N GLY A 33 -12.24 -14.89 11.54
CA GLY A 33 -13.04 -16.07 11.81
C GLY A 33 -12.68 -16.77 13.13
N ALA A 34 -11.39 -16.78 13.51
CA ALA A 34 -10.96 -17.30 14.81
C ALA A 34 -11.47 -16.46 15.99
N VAL A 35 -11.45 -15.12 15.86
CA VAL A 35 -12.03 -14.20 16.85
C VAL A 35 -13.53 -14.40 16.99
N ALA A 36 -14.26 -14.56 15.88
CA ALA A 36 -15.70 -14.82 15.92
C ALA A 36 -16.03 -16.12 16.67
N ARG A 37 -15.29 -17.20 16.39
CA ARG A 37 -15.44 -18.47 17.13
C ARG A 37 -15.12 -18.35 18.62
N LEU A 38 -14.13 -17.53 18.98
CA LEU A 38 -13.82 -17.27 20.39
C LEU A 38 -14.98 -16.55 21.08
N LEU A 39 -15.61 -15.57 20.42
CA LEU A 39 -16.79 -14.88 20.95
C LEU A 39 -17.96 -15.86 21.16
N GLU A 40 -18.27 -16.68 20.16
CA GLU A 40 -19.28 -17.74 20.28
C GLU A 40 -18.97 -18.68 21.46
N ARG A 41 -17.69 -19.05 21.64
CA ARG A 41 -17.27 -19.92 22.74
C ARG A 41 -17.46 -19.26 24.11
N ILE A 42 -17.16 -17.97 24.22
CA ILE A 42 -17.38 -17.19 25.45
C ILE A 42 -18.88 -17.14 25.77
N ASP A 43 -19.73 -16.88 24.79
CA ASP A 43 -21.18 -16.87 24.96
C ASP A 43 -21.68 -18.25 25.45
N ASP A 44 -21.13 -19.33 24.89
CA ASP A 44 -21.42 -20.71 25.28
C ASP A 44 -21.04 -21.00 26.75
N ILE A 45 -19.86 -20.54 27.19
CA ILE A 45 -19.37 -20.67 28.57
C ILE A 45 -20.34 -19.99 29.54
N VAL A 46 -20.77 -18.76 29.22
CA VAL A 46 -21.69 -17.98 30.05
C VAL A 46 -23.09 -18.59 30.05
N HIS A 47 -23.60 -18.99 28.87
CA HIS A 47 -24.92 -19.60 28.75
C HIS A 47 -25.04 -20.88 29.56
N LYS A 48 -23.98 -21.70 29.56
CA LYS A 48 -23.91 -22.95 30.34
C LYS A 48 -23.58 -22.75 31.82
N GLY A 49 -23.28 -21.50 32.22
CA GLY A 49 -22.92 -21.16 33.60
C GLY A 49 -21.59 -21.75 34.06
N TRP A 50 -20.70 -22.11 33.12
CA TRP A 50 -19.39 -22.70 33.43
C TRP A 50 -18.47 -21.72 34.14
N ASP A 51 -18.69 -20.42 33.95
CA ASP A 51 -18.05 -19.33 34.69
C ASP A 51 -18.40 -19.32 36.19
N LYS A 52 -19.51 -19.97 36.59
CA LYS A 52 -20.01 -19.98 37.97
C LYS A 52 -19.54 -21.18 38.78
N ASP A 53 -19.20 -22.28 38.11
CA ASP A 53 -18.58 -23.44 38.74
C ASP A 53 -17.06 -23.27 38.75
N ARG A 54 -16.41 -23.37 39.92
CA ARG A 54 -14.97 -23.09 40.05
C ARG A 54 -14.09 -24.00 39.18
N GLY A 55 -14.45 -25.27 39.03
CA GLY A 55 -13.68 -26.22 38.24
C GLY A 55 -13.81 -25.94 36.75
N MET A 56 -15.05 -25.73 36.30
CA MET A 56 -15.34 -25.39 34.91
C MET A 56 -14.81 -24.01 34.53
N ALA A 57 -14.84 -23.05 35.44
CA ALA A 57 -14.31 -21.71 35.21
C ALA A 57 -12.81 -21.75 34.94
N TYR A 58 -12.05 -22.57 35.67
CA TYR A 58 -10.62 -22.75 35.43
C TYR A 58 -10.35 -23.32 34.02
N LEU A 59 -11.09 -24.38 33.63
CA LEU A 59 -10.97 -24.98 32.30
C LEU A 59 -11.35 -24.00 31.19
N ALA A 60 -12.44 -23.25 31.37
CA ALA A 60 -12.90 -22.25 30.41
C ALA A 60 -11.88 -21.11 30.23
N ILE A 61 -11.27 -20.64 31.33
CA ILE A 61 -10.22 -19.62 31.29
C ILE A 61 -8.98 -20.13 30.54
N ASP A 62 -8.55 -21.37 30.80
CA ASP A 62 -7.42 -21.98 30.11
C ASP A 62 -7.69 -22.09 28.60
N GLU A 63 -8.89 -22.52 28.21
CA GLU A 63 -9.30 -22.62 26.80
C GLU A 63 -9.31 -21.24 26.10
N ILE A 64 -9.88 -20.21 26.74
CA ILE A 64 -9.89 -18.84 26.22
C ILE A 64 -8.45 -18.35 26.05
N ARG A 65 -7.60 -18.54 27.07
CA ARG A 65 -6.20 -18.10 27.05
C ARG A 65 -5.44 -18.73 25.88
N ASP A 66 -5.59 -20.04 25.70
CA ASP A 66 -4.87 -20.77 24.66
C ASP A 66 -5.38 -20.37 23.26
N THR A 67 -6.68 -20.14 23.11
CA THR A 67 -7.27 -19.62 21.86
C THR A 67 -6.75 -18.21 21.53
N VAL A 68 -6.71 -17.30 22.51
CA VAL A 68 -6.18 -15.94 22.32
C VAL A 68 -4.70 -15.98 21.92
N ARG A 69 -3.90 -16.87 22.51
CA ARG A 69 -2.49 -17.06 22.14
C ARG A 69 -2.34 -17.55 20.70
N LEU A 70 -3.18 -18.47 20.24
CA LEU A 70 -3.19 -18.92 18.85
C LEU A 70 -3.55 -17.80 17.88
N ILE A 71 -4.53 -16.97 18.23
CA ILE A 71 -4.89 -15.78 17.46
C ILE A 71 -3.70 -14.82 17.38
N ASP A 72 -3.06 -14.52 18.51
CA ASP A 72 -1.90 -13.62 18.56
C ASP A 72 -0.72 -14.16 17.73
N MET A 73 -0.42 -15.46 17.83
CA MET A 73 0.64 -16.11 17.05
C MET A 73 0.42 -16.02 15.54
N GLY A 74 -0.83 -16.02 15.06
CA GLY A 74 -1.14 -15.81 13.65
C GLY A 74 -1.20 -14.34 13.25
N PHE A 75 -1.79 -13.49 14.11
CA PHE A 75 -2.01 -12.08 13.80
C PHE A 75 -0.73 -11.25 13.85
N HIS A 76 0.13 -11.46 14.83
CA HIS A 76 1.33 -10.65 15.03
C HIS A 76 2.29 -10.66 13.84
N PRO A 77 2.72 -11.83 13.29
CA PRO A 77 3.59 -11.84 12.12
C PRO A 77 2.89 -11.24 10.90
N LEU A 78 1.61 -11.55 10.70
CA LEU A 78 0.82 -11.03 9.58
C LEU A 78 0.76 -9.50 9.59
N PHE A 79 0.45 -8.90 10.74
CA PHE A 79 0.41 -7.45 10.89
C PHE A 79 1.77 -6.80 10.61
N LYS A 80 2.85 -7.43 11.09
CA LYS A 80 4.21 -6.95 10.86
C LYS A 80 4.54 -6.92 9.37
N GLU A 81 4.32 -8.02 8.65
CA GLU A 81 4.61 -8.13 7.22
C GLU A 81 3.78 -7.13 6.41
N MET A 82 2.47 -7.05 6.66
CA MET A 82 1.60 -6.07 6.01
C MET A 82 2.08 -4.63 6.24
N SER A 83 2.53 -4.31 7.46
CA SER A 83 3.04 -2.97 7.78
C SER A 83 4.31 -2.64 7.00
N GLU A 84 5.21 -3.61 6.80
CA GLU A 84 6.43 -3.44 6.02
C GLU A 84 6.13 -3.27 4.52
N GLU A 85 5.18 -4.03 3.98
CA GLU A 85 4.73 -3.89 2.58
C GLU A 85 4.05 -2.55 2.31
N VAL A 86 3.18 -2.09 3.23
CA VAL A 86 2.55 -0.77 3.12
C VAL A 86 3.58 0.36 3.15
N LYS A 87 4.61 0.27 4.00
CA LYS A 87 5.70 1.26 4.03
C LYS A 87 6.47 1.28 2.71
N THR A 88 6.77 0.11 2.16
CA THR A 88 7.43 -0.02 0.85
C THR A 88 6.59 0.62 -0.25
N LEU A 89 5.29 0.34 -0.29
CA LEU A 89 4.38 0.97 -1.24
C LEU A 89 4.35 2.49 -1.13
N ASN A 90 4.36 3.01 0.10
CA ASN A 90 4.33 4.45 0.32
C ASN A 90 5.62 5.13 -0.19
N ILE A 91 6.79 4.53 0.08
CA ILE A 91 8.08 5.01 -0.45
C ILE A 91 8.06 4.99 -1.98
N ASN A 92 7.62 3.87 -2.58
CA ASN A 92 7.54 3.74 -4.03
C ASN A 92 6.56 4.76 -4.65
N ALA A 93 5.43 5.02 -4.00
CA ALA A 93 4.47 6.02 -4.46
C ALA A 93 5.06 7.43 -4.46
N ASP A 94 5.81 7.80 -3.42
CA ASP A 94 6.52 9.07 -3.34
C ASP A 94 7.59 9.17 -4.44
N GLU A 95 8.37 8.10 -4.68
CA GLU A 95 9.37 8.06 -5.75
C GLU A 95 8.73 8.21 -7.14
N LEU A 96 7.61 7.53 -7.40
CA LEU A 96 6.86 7.67 -8.64
C LEU A 96 6.33 9.09 -8.82
N TYR A 97 5.82 9.71 -7.75
CA TYR A 97 5.34 11.09 -7.80
C TYR A 97 6.49 12.07 -8.14
N GLU A 98 7.64 11.95 -7.48
CA GLU A 98 8.79 12.80 -7.74
C GLU A 98 9.34 12.61 -9.17
N THR A 99 9.43 11.37 -9.64
CA THR A 99 10.04 11.06 -10.95
C THR A 99 9.10 11.33 -12.12
N VAL A 100 7.84 10.90 -12.05
CA VAL A 100 6.88 11.00 -13.16
C VAL A 100 6.21 12.38 -13.20
N ILE A 101 5.71 12.86 -12.05
CA ILE A 101 4.93 14.11 -12.01
C ILE A 101 5.87 15.31 -11.97
N LYS A 102 6.73 15.41 -10.94
CA LYS A 102 7.62 16.57 -10.79
C LYS A 102 8.78 16.57 -11.80
N GLY A 103 9.36 15.41 -12.07
CA GLY A 103 10.37 15.23 -13.12
C GLY A 103 9.82 15.54 -14.52
N GLY A 104 8.60 15.07 -14.81
CA GLY A 104 7.87 15.36 -16.05
C GLY A 104 7.60 16.86 -16.23
N LEU A 105 7.07 17.53 -15.20
CA LEU A 105 6.82 18.98 -15.20
C LEU A 105 8.07 19.82 -15.50
N LYS A 106 9.22 19.46 -14.90
CA LYS A 106 10.49 20.14 -15.19
C LYS A 106 10.96 19.94 -16.64
N GLY A 107 10.67 18.79 -17.24
CA GLY A 107 10.91 18.52 -18.66
C GLY A 107 10.01 19.35 -19.57
N SER A 108 8.71 19.41 -19.27
CA SER A 108 7.71 20.18 -20.03
C SER A 108 7.98 21.69 -20.00
N ILE A 109 8.37 22.24 -18.85
CA ILE A 109 8.70 23.67 -18.71
C ILE A 109 9.95 24.03 -19.53
N LYS A 110 10.97 23.16 -19.58
CA LYS A 110 12.16 23.33 -20.42
C LYS A 110 11.84 23.25 -21.92
N ALA A 111 10.91 22.37 -22.30
CA ALA A 111 10.47 22.26 -23.69
C ALA A 111 9.71 23.53 -24.14
N ALA A 112 8.80 24.04 -23.31
CA ALA A 112 8.02 25.25 -23.59
C ALA A 112 8.91 26.50 -23.71
N THR A 113 9.88 26.68 -22.80
CA THR A 113 10.82 27.82 -22.84
C THR A 113 11.79 27.77 -24.03
N ASN A 114 12.14 26.58 -24.51
CA ASN A 114 12.94 26.44 -25.74
C ASN A 114 12.15 26.70 -27.03
N GLU A 115 10.83 26.48 -27.04
CA GLU A 115 9.98 26.84 -28.18
C GLU A 115 9.69 28.34 -28.27
N GLU A 116 9.52 29.03 -27.12
CA GLU A 116 9.35 30.49 -27.10
C GLU A 116 10.62 31.23 -27.57
N ASN A 117 11.81 30.77 -27.16
CA ASN A 117 13.06 31.37 -27.60
C ASN A 117 13.32 31.20 -29.12
N LYS A 118 12.81 30.13 -29.75
CA LYS A 118 12.89 29.96 -31.22
C LYS A 118 11.99 30.89 -32.01
N LYS A 119 10.91 31.42 -31.42
CA LYS A 119 10.03 32.41 -32.07
C LYS A 119 10.61 33.82 -32.04
N ALA A 120 11.49 34.13 -31.10
CA ALA A 120 12.10 35.46 -30.96
C ALA A 120 13.24 35.72 -31.97
N ASP A 121 13.85 34.67 -32.53
CA ASP A 121 14.99 34.77 -33.47
C ASP A 121 14.59 34.72 -34.96
N ALA A 122 13.29 34.72 -35.29
CA ALA A 122 12.86 34.81 -36.68
C ALA A 122 13.03 36.26 -37.18
N PRO A 123 13.89 36.54 -38.17
CA PRO A 123 14.04 37.90 -38.68
C PRO A 123 12.75 38.32 -39.38
N THR A 124 12.14 39.40 -38.89
CA THR A 124 11.05 40.11 -39.58
C THR A 124 11.60 40.67 -40.89
N SER A 125 11.51 39.88 -41.96
CA SER A 125 11.74 40.35 -43.33
C SER A 125 10.51 41.14 -43.78
N THR A 126 10.58 42.46 -43.62
CA THR A 126 9.72 43.40 -44.34
C THR A 126 9.90 43.19 -45.85
N ASN A 127 8.85 42.69 -46.51
CA ASN A 127 8.81 42.60 -47.96
C ASN A 127 8.63 44.00 -48.55
N GLU A 128 9.72 44.60 -49.04
CA GLU A 128 9.65 45.69 -50.01
C GLU A 128 9.06 45.16 -51.32
N THR A 129 8.03 45.85 -51.81
CA THR A 129 7.28 45.48 -53.01
C THR A 129 7.74 46.38 -54.18
N TYR A 130 8.28 45.77 -55.23
CA TYR A 130 8.48 46.32 -56.59
C TYR A 130 8.38 45.11 -57.55
N SER A 131 7.77 45.10 -58.72
CA SER A 131 7.34 46.11 -59.69
C SER A 131 6.31 45.52 -60.66
N LYS A 132 5.47 46.36 -61.27
CA LYS A 132 5.57 46.72 -62.70
C LYS A 132 4.73 47.94 -63.02
#